data_AF-A0A6N7FJ19-F1
#
_entry.id   AF-A0A6N7FJ19-F1
#
_cell.length_a   1.000
_cell.length_b   1.000
_cell.length_c   1.000
_cell.angle_alpha   90.00
_cell.angle_beta   90.00
_cell.angle_gamma   90.00
#
_symmetry.space_group_name_H-M   'P 1'
#
loop_
_entity.id
_entity.type
_entity.pdbx_description
1 polymer ?
#
loop_
_entity_poly.entity_id
_entity_poly.type
_entity_poly.pdbx_seq_one_letter_code
_entity_poly.pdbx_strand_id
1 'polypeptide(L)'
;MGAVTLRAADLRFLAPSPPRTAAILGGRTEEAEGFRAAGVEVVRAGATTEVDLVLGARRELRKARALRPRAAIVLGWPAVGAPSQNRRYLVTRGLDGPALAALEDGPVRRFLTGTWSTPTSHLGRARNRVVRHVGRGVANVAVSAPGGAVPYPLSAAQRALGLPLPTGWVLQFGRGDDLQRVVALAFAAGPAPTWVLKFSRVPGAPARGEFEQRVLAELEARAPAVAARATRVLGRLEIGGSDATVEPAAAGANMSGYLRTAPARGRHVLADQVICWAIELTSATVSRAPSHRAGRRPLLEELVGVEPGLLARLDGAATVLAHNDLGTWNILTDGRSFTIVDWESASIAGMPLWDVAYLATDILCELHGPTADEERVRWCAALWREELAVSARLSGYLRRAARAAGVADGDLAPLVASCWLHHRSSQQRRRRQLGRSAAAGYLGCFGARWSQDPTLGNAWRGFGAP
;
A
#
# COMPACT_ATOMS: atom_id res chain seq x y z
N MET A 1 11.89 -24.58 11.33
CA MET A 1 12.51 -23.63 10.38
C MET A 1 11.47 -22.59 10.02
N GLY A 2 11.76 -21.29 10.19
CA GLY A 2 10.84 -20.23 9.78
C GLY A 2 10.69 -20.18 8.26
N ALA A 3 9.54 -19.74 7.75
CA ALA A 3 9.35 -19.54 6.32
C ALA A 3 10.34 -18.47 5.81
N VAL A 4 11.09 -18.79 4.76
CA VAL A 4 12.04 -17.87 4.11
C VAL A 4 11.25 -16.67 3.57
N THR A 5 11.68 -15.45 3.89
CA THR A 5 11.07 -14.22 3.36
C THR A 5 11.79 -13.75 2.11
N LEU A 6 11.03 -13.35 1.09
CA LEU A 6 11.55 -12.73 -0.13
C LEU A 6 12.17 -11.35 0.13
N ARG A 7 11.81 -10.72 1.26
CA ARG A 7 12.29 -9.38 1.64
C ARG A 7 13.80 -9.31 1.77
N ALA A 8 14.44 -10.39 2.21
CA ALA A 8 15.89 -10.47 2.33
C ALA A 8 16.62 -10.24 0.99
N ALA A 9 15.93 -10.45 -0.14
CA ALA A 9 16.45 -10.24 -1.48
C ALA A 9 15.99 -8.95 -2.15
N ASP A 10 15.23 -8.06 -1.49
CA ASP A 10 14.65 -6.87 -2.14
C ASP A 10 15.73 -5.85 -2.58
N LEU A 11 16.93 -5.90 -2.01
CA LEU A 11 18.05 -5.08 -2.50
C LEU A 11 18.45 -5.42 -3.95
N ARG A 12 18.07 -6.60 -4.47
CA ARG A 12 18.30 -6.97 -5.88
C ARG A 12 17.68 -5.96 -6.86
N PHE A 13 16.60 -5.29 -6.46
CA PHE A 13 15.93 -4.29 -7.28
C PHE A 13 16.79 -3.04 -7.53
N LEU A 14 17.85 -2.84 -6.75
CA LEU A 14 18.81 -1.74 -6.92
C LEU A 14 19.83 -1.99 -8.03
N ALA A 15 19.91 -3.21 -8.56
CA ALA A 15 20.81 -3.55 -9.66
C ALA A 15 20.40 -2.83 -10.96
N PRO A 16 21.35 -2.54 -11.87
CA PRO A 16 21.09 -1.96 -13.19
C PRO A 16 20.28 -2.87 -14.12
N SER A 17 20.31 -4.18 -13.87
CA SER A 17 19.66 -5.22 -14.66
C SER A 17 19.12 -6.30 -13.72
N PRO A 18 18.06 -7.03 -14.09
CA PRO A 18 17.55 -8.14 -13.29
C PRO A 18 18.64 -9.21 -13.15
N PRO A 19 19.11 -9.53 -11.92
CA PRO A 19 20.16 -10.53 -11.75
C PRO A 19 19.61 -11.94 -11.92
N ARG A 20 20.31 -12.78 -12.70
CA ARG A 20 20.06 -14.23 -12.79
C ARG A 20 20.94 -15.01 -11.83
N THR A 21 22.18 -14.55 -11.64
CA THR A 21 23.13 -15.11 -10.67
C THR A 21 23.49 -14.08 -9.60
N ALA A 22 23.68 -14.54 -8.36
CA ALA A 22 24.16 -13.70 -7.28
C ALA A 22 25.19 -14.41 -6.40
N ALA A 23 26.24 -13.70 -6.00
CA ALA A 23 27.17 -14.16 -4.98
C ALA A 23 26.95 -13.38 -3.67
N ILE A 24 26.63 -14.12 -2.60
CA ILE A 24 26.28 -13.57 -1.30
C ILE A 24 27.44 -13.80 -0.32
N LEU A 25 28.11 -12.73 0.09
CA LEU A 25 29.34 -12.79 0.87
C LEU A 25 29.10 -12.59 2.37
N GLY A 26 29.97 -13.20 3.19
CA GLY A 26 30.05 -12.91 4.63
C GLY A 26 29.05 -13.67 5.52
N GLY A 27 28.62 -14.87 5.12
CA GLY A 27 27.75 -15.73 5.96
C GLY A 27 26.30 -15.27 6.04
N ARG A 28 25.82 -14.56 5.01
CA ARG A 28 24.48 -13.99 4.88
C ARG A 28 23.45 -15.02 4.42
N THR A 29 23.17 -16.00 5.27
CA THR A 29 22.32 -17.14 4.92
C THR A 29 20.90 -16.72 4.57
N GLU A 30 20.30 -15.80 5.33
CA GLU A 30 18.94 -15.29 5.06
C GLU A 30 18.84 -14.60 3.70
N GLU A 31 19.79 -13.71 3.36
CA GLU A 31 19.81 -13.10 2.03
C GLU A 31 20.02 -14.16 0.94
N ALA A 32 20.92 -15.13 1.14
CA ALA A 32 21.10 -16.21 0.17
C ALA A 32 19.83 -17.04 -0.05
N GLU A 33 19.08 -17.37 1.00
CA GLU A 33 17.80 -18.06 0.89
C GLU A 33 16.74 -17.21 0.20
N GLY A 34 16.63 -15.92 0.56
CA GLY A 34 15.72 -14.99 -0.09
C GLY A 34 16.00 -14.82 -1.59
N PHE A 35 17.28 -14.79 -1.99
CA PHE A 35 17.66 -14.70 -3.40
C PHE A 35 17.26 -15.96 -4.17
N ARG A 36 17.48 -17.16 -3.60
CA ARG A 36 17.00 -18.42 -4.20
C ARG A 36 15.48 -18.46 -4.30
N ALA A 37 14.77 -18.06 -3.24
CA ALA A 37 13.32 -17.99 -3.24
C ALA A 37 12.79 -17.01 -4.31
N ALA A 38 13.55 -15.96 -4.62
CA ALA A 38 13.26 -15.01 -5.69
C ALA A 38 13.64 -15.51 -7.10
N GLY A 39 14.10 -16.76 -7.24
CA GLY A 39 14.51 -17.34 -8.52
C GLY A 39 15.90 -16.91 -8.99
N VAL A 40 16.73 -16.34 -8.11
CA VAL A 40 18.12 -15.97 -8.44
C VAL A 40 19.06 -17.10 -7.99
N GLU A 41 19.88 -17.58 -8.92
CA GLU A 41 20.87 -18.62 -8.63
C GLU A 41 21.97 -18.07 -7.71
N VAL A 42 22.11 -18.63 -6.50
CA VAL A 42 23.17 -18.21 -5.57
C VAL A 42 24.42 -19.04 -5.77
N VAL A 43 25.45 -18.43 -6.37
CA VAL A 43 26.73 -19.05 -6.71
C VAL A 43 27.77 -18.87 -5.61
N ARG A 44 28.70 -19.82 -5.50
CA ARG A 44 29.82 -19.75 -4.54
C ARG A 44 30.90 -18.78 -5.03
N ALA A 45 31.57 -18.12 -4.09
CA ALA A 45 32.75 -17.31 -4.40
C ALA A 45 33.84 -18.20 -5.00
N GLY A 46 34.31 -17.86 -6.21
CA GLY A 46 35.31 -18.65 -6.96
C GLY A 46 34.74 -19.50 -8.09
N ALA A 47 33.42 -19.49 -8.32
CA ALA A 47 32.85 -20.06 -9.54
C ALA A 47 33.41 -19.34 -10.78
N THR A 48 33.65 -20.09 -11.87
CA THR A 48 34.13 -19.55 -13.16
C THR A 48 33.03 -18.82 -13.95
N THR A 49 31.78 -18.92 -13.51
CA THR A 49 30.62 -18.29 -14.14
C THR A 49 30.59 -16.78 -13.86
N GLU A 50 30.19 -16.00 -14.86
CA GLU A 50 29.95 -14.56 -14.71
C GLU A 50 28.86 -14.32 -13.64
N VAL A 51 29.13 -13.41 -12.69
CA VAL A 51 28.20 -13.09 -11.60
C VAL A 51 27.46 -11.79 -11.92
N ASP A 52 26.13 -11.81 -12.01
CA ASP A 52 25.38 -10.57 -12.28
C ASP A 52 25.44 -9.61 -11.07
N LEU A 53 25.28 -10.14 -9.87
CA LEU A 53 25.20 -9.33 -8.65
C LEU A 53 26.03 -9.90 -7.49
N VAL A 54 26.83 -9.07 -6.85
CA VAL A 54 27.45 -9.40 -5.56
C VAL A 54 26.80 -8.60 -4.43
N LEU A 55 26.42 -9.26 -3.33
CA LEU A 55 26.00 -8.61 -2.08
C LEU A 55 27.00 -8.93 -0.97
N GLY A 56 27.54 -7.89 -0.33
CA GLY A 56 28.49 -8.05 0.78
C GLY A 56 28.55 -6.83 1.70
N ALA A 57 29.28 -6.90 2.80
CA ALA A 57 29.65 -5.72 3.56
C ALA A 57 30.98 -5.14 3.04
N ARG A 58 31.36 -3.99 3.58
CA ARG A 58 32.60 -3.30 3.21
C ARG A 58 33.85 -4.17 3.33
N ARG A 59 33.93 -5.02 4.36
CA ARG A 59 35.09 -5.89 4.62
C ARG A 59 35.29 -6.95 3.53
N GLU A 60 34.23 -7.30 2.79
CA GLU A 60 34.29 -8.26 1.68
C GLU A 60 34.56 -7.60 0.32
N LEU A 61 34.81 -6.29 0.25
CA LEU A 61 34.96 -5.56 -1.03
C LEU A 61 36.04 -6.15 -1.96
N ARG A 62 37.18 -6.61 -1.42
CA ARG A 62 38.23 -7.26 -2.22
C ARG A 62 37.72 -8.55 -2.85
N LYS A 63 37.00 -9.37 -2.09
CA LYS A 63 36.37 -10.62 -2.58
C LYS A 63 35.30 -10.30 -3.62
N ALA A 64 34.48 -9.28 -3.38
CA ALA A 64 33.46 -8.84 -4.33
C ALA A 64 34.06 -8.41 -5.67
N ARG A 65 35.16 -7.65 -5.67
CA ARG A 65 35.86 -7.22 -6.88
C ARG A 65 36.49 -8.38 -7.66
N ALA A 66 37.03 -9.38 -6.95
CA ALA A 66 37.64 -10.55 -7.58
C ALA A 66 36.64 -11.36 -8.42
N LEU A 67 35.34 -11.30 -8.08
CA LEU A 67 34.26 -11.94 -8.84
C LEU A 67 33.84 -11.17 -10.10
N ARG A 68 34.41 -9.98 -10.34
CA ARG A 68 34.13 -9.11 -11.51
C ARG A 68 32.63 -9.01 -11.85
N PRO A 69 31.75 -8.67 -10.88
CA PRO A 69 30.33 -8.71 -11.12
C PRO A 69 29.86 -7.55 -12.00
N ARG A 70 28.71 -7.72 -12.66
CA ARG A 70 28.06 -6.61 -13.40
C ARG A 70 27.61 -5.49 -12.45
N ALA A 71 27.19 -5.87 -11.24
CA ALA A 71 26.88 -4.94 -10.17
C ALA A 71 27.30 -5.47 -8.79
N ALA A 72 27.67 -4.57 -7.90
CA ALA A 72 27.96 -4.90 -6.50
C ALA A 72 27.18 -3.99 -5.54
N ILE A 73 26.48 -4.60 -4.59
CA ILE A 73 25.79 -3.95 -3.49
C ILE A 73 26.64 -4.15 -2.22
N VAL A 74 27.07 -3.05 -1.63
CA VAL A 74 27.95 -3.07 -0.46
C VAL A 74 27.32 -2.34 0.71
N LEU A 75 27.13 -3.06 1.81
CA LEU A 75 26.49 -2.57 3.03
C LEU A 75 27.50 -1.92 4.00
N GLY A 76 27.07 -0.85 4.69
CA GLY A 76 27.80 -0.28 5.83
C GLY A 76 28.87 0.76 5.48
N TRP A 77 28.56 1.67 4.55
CA TRP A 77 29.55 2.48 3.83
C TRP A 77 29.75 3.93 4.40
N PRO A 78 30.98 4.52 4.46
CA PRO A 78 31.29 5.81 3.78
C PRO A 78 32.45 5.72 2.74
N ALA A 79 32.27 6.31 1.55
CA ALA A 79 33.00 6.01 0.29
C ALA A 79 34.32 6.71 0.19
N VAL A 80 35.34 6.09 0.79
CA VAL A 80 36.73 6.44 0.55
C VAL A 80 37.29 5.48 -0.50
N GLY A 81 37.41 5.96 -1.75
CA GLY A 81 38.39 5.47 -2.72
C GLY A 81 37.99 4.38 -3.74
N ALA A 82 36.94 4.57 -4.54
CA ALA A 82 36.68 3.79 -5.77
C ALA A 82 35.80 4.58 -6.78
N PRO A 83 35.84 4.29 -8.09
CA PRO A 83 35.72 5.26 -9.20
C PRO A 83 34.35 5.96 -9.31
N SER A 84 34.29 6.98 -10.16
CA SER A 84 33.19 7.91 -10.50
C SER A 84 31.80 7.31 -10.81
N GLN A 85 31.57 6.01 -10.59
CA GLN A 85 30.37 5.26 -10.96
C GLN A 85 29.58 4.71 -9.76
N ASN A 86 29.98 5.01 -8.52
CA ASN A 86 29.27 4.56 -7.32
C ASN A 86 28.08 5.45 -7.00
N ARG A 87 26.88 4.87 -6.82
CA ARG A 87 25.72 5.57 -6.25
C ARG A 87 25.50 5.17 -4.79
N ARG A 88 25.08 6.15 -3.99
CA ARG A 88 24.79 5.97 -2.57
C ARG A 88 23.30 5.99 -2.33
N TYR A 89 22.85 5.05 -1.52
CA TYR A 89 21.45 4.86 -1.17
C TYR A 89 21.26 4.86 0.34
N LEU A 90 20.17 5.52 0.75
CA LEU A 90 19.64 5.44 2.10
C LEU A 90 18.73 4.21 2.16
N VAL A 91 19.07 3.22 2.98
CA VAL A 91 18.24 2.04 3.18
C VAL A 91 17.76 1.97 4.61
N THR A 92 16.45 1.85 4.82
CA THR A 92 15.87 1.59 6.14
C THR A 92 15.49 0.13 6.26
N ARG A 93 15.60 -0.42 7.48
CA ARG A 93 15.21 -1.80 7.79
C ARG A 93 13.86 -1.85 8.49
N GLY A 94 13.02 -2.80 8.06
CA GLY A 94 11.87 -3.31 8.80
C GLY A 94 12.26 -4.52 9.65
N LEU A 95 11.25 -5.25 10.13
CA LEU A 95 11.47 -6.46 10.95
C LEU A 95 12.13 -7.59 10.14
N ASP A 96 11.66 -7.81 8.91
CA ASP A 96 12.02 -8.97 8.09
C ASP A 96 12.96 -8.61 6.91
N GLY A 97 13.58 -7.42 6.90
CA GLY A 97 14.46 -7.00 5.80
C GLY A 97 14.45 -5.51 5.51
N PRO A 98 14.97 -5.06 4.34
CA PRO A 98 14.85 -3.67 3.91
C PRO A 98 13.37 -3.27 3.75
N ALA A 99 13.01 -2.07 4.21
CA ALA A 99 11.67 -1.51 4.08
C ALA A 99 11.60 -0.38 3.05
N LEU A 100 12.72 0.32 2.84
CA LEU A 100 12.85 1.41 1.87
C LEU A 100 14.30 1.51 1.42
N ALA A 101 14.51 1.83 0.14
CA ALA A 101 15.77 2.28 -0.42
C ALA A 101 15.53 3.59 -1.20
N ALA A 102 16.42 4.56 -1.09
CA ALA A 102 16.26 5.84 -1.78
C ALA A 102 17.60 6.39 -2.26
N LEU A 103 17.59 7.11 -3.39
CA LEU A 103 18.77 7.83 -3.84
C LEU A 103 19.14 8.91 -2.80
N GLU A 104 20.41 8.93 -2.40
CA GLU A 104 20.92 9.93 -1.45
C GLU A 104 21.15 11.28 -2.15
N ASP A 105 20.07 11.94 -2.56
CA ASP A 105 20.09 13.28 -3.18
C ASP A 105 19.23 14.30 -2.40
N GLY A 106 19.38 15.59 -2.71
CA GLY A 106 18.66 16.68 -2.04
C GLY A 106 17.13 16.64 -2.21
N PRO A 107 16.60 16.57 -3.45
CA PRO A 107 15.17 16.41 -3.73
C PRO A 107 14.50 15.25 -3.00
N VAL A 108 15.08 14.04 -3.09
CA VAL A 108 14.57 12.81 -2.48
C VAL A 108 14.61 12.91 -0.96
N ARG A 109 15.71 13.42 -0.38
CA ARG A 109 15.78 13.65 1.07
C ARG A 109 14.69 14.62 1.54
N ARG A 110 14.48 15.73 0.83
CA ARG A 110 13.41 16.69 1.16
C ARG A 110 12.04 16.01 1.10
N PHE A 111 11.76 15.26 0.03
CA PHE A 111 10.54 14.48 -0.09
C PHE A 111 10.35 13.54 1.10
N LEU A 112 11.33 12.68 1.40
CA LEU A 112 11.24 11.73 2.52
C LEU A 112 11.05 12.43 3.87
N THR A 113 11.71 13.57 4.09
CA THR A 113 11.48 14.33 5.31
C THR A 113 10.07 14.89 5.37
N GLY A 114 9.51 15.40 4.27
CA GLY A 114 8.18 16.00 4.23
C GLY A 114 7.02 14.98 4.29
N THR A 115 7.13 13.87 3.56
CA THR A 115 5.99 12.97 3.30
C THR A 115 6.08 11.61 3.99
N TRP A 116 7.28 11.05 4.18
CA TRP A 116 7.45 9.68 4.69
C TRP A 116 7.40 9.55 6.22
N SER A 117 7.51 10.68 6.92
CA SER A 117 7.88 10.68 8.36
C SER A 117 6.75 10.99 9.34
N THR A 118 5.48 10.69 9.01
CA THR A 118 4.36 10.73 9.97
C THR A 118 3.99 9.33 10.48
N PRO A 119 4.75 8.75 11.42
CA PRO A 119 4.37 7.51 12.07
C PRO A 119 3.10 7.72 12.90
N THR A 120 2.30 6.67 12.96
CA THR A 120 0.98 6.69 13.60
C THR A 120 1.04 6.71 15.14
N SER A 121 2.18 6.40 15.77
CA SER A 121 2.33 6.36 17.23
C SER A 121 3.22 7.47 17.81
N HIS A 122 2.98 7.86 19.07
CA HIS A 122 3.82 8.85 19.80
C HIS A 122 5.30 8.41 19.90
N LEU A 123 5.56 7.13 20.18
CA LEU A 123 6.90 6.53 20.18
C LEU A 123 7.54 6.56 18.78
N GLY A 124 6.76 6.31 17.73
CA GLY A 124 7.22 6.46 16.34
C GLY A 124 7.62 7.90 16.02
N ARG A 125 6.86 8.90 16.48
CA ARG A 125 7.15 10.33 16.26
C ARG A 125 8.39 10.82 17.00
N ALA A 126 8.64 10.32 18.22
CA ALA A 126 9.86 10.58 18.96
C ALA A 126 11.08 9.89 18.29
N ARG A 127 10.92 8.61 17.91
CA ARG A 127 11.95 7.85 17.19
C ARG A 127 12.30 8.53 15.86
N ASN A 128 11.33 8.96 15.07
CA ASN A 128 11.59 9.61 13.78
C ASN A 128 12.24 11.00 13.91
N ARG A 129 11.98 11.73 15.00
CA ARG A 129 12.71 12.97 15.31
C ARG A 129 14.19 12.71 15.65
N VAL A 130 14.47 11.63 16.38
CA VAL A 130 15.84 11.16 16.64
C VAL A 130 16.48 10.60 15.37
N VAL A 131 15.76 9.86 14.53
CA VAL A 131 16.28 9.36 13.23
C VAL A 131 16.60 10.51 12.27
N ARG A 132 15.78 11.57 12.24
CA ARG A 132 16.05 12.81 11.48
C ARG A 132 17.36 13.50 11.89
N HIS A 133 17.83 13.32 13.13
CA HIS A 133 19.03 13.98 13.66
C HIS A 133 20.24 13.04 13.86
N VAL A 134 20.02 11.73 13.99
CA VAL A 134 21.05 10.78 14.48
C VAL A 134 21.36 9.66 13.46
N GLY A 135 20.61 9.52 12.35
CA GLY A 135 20.91 8.51 11.32
C GLY A 135 20.82 7.04 11.78
N ARG A 136 20.43 6.77 13.03
CA ARG A 136 20.30 5.41 13.58
C ARG A 136 19.17 4.66 12.86
N GLY A 137 19.47 3.51 12.28
CA GLY A 137 18.53 2.66 11.54
C GLY A 137 18.49 2.91 10.02
N VAL A 138 19.25 3.88 9.52
CA VAL A 138 19.53 4.05 8.09
C VAL A 138 20.89 3.40 7.81
N ALA A 139 20.90 2.32 7.04
CA ALA A 139 22.12 1.76 6.50
C ALA A 139 22.48 2.50 5.20
N ASN A 140 23.70 3.02 5.13
CA ASN A 140 24.26 3.46 3.86
C ASN A 140 24.60 2.23 3.03
N VAL A 141 23.97 2.13 1.87
CA VAL A 141 24.23 1.10 0.87
C VAL A 141 24.86 1.79 -0.33
N ALA A 142 26.00 1.28 -0.78
CA ALA A 142 26.60 1.71 -2.03
C ALA A 142 26.32 0.66 -3.11
N VAL A 143 25.95 1.12 -4.29
CA VAL A 143 25.85 0.27 -5.47
C VAL A 143 26.84 0.75 -6.51
N SER A 144 27.71 -0.18 -6.90
CA SER A 144 28.70 0.00 -7.96
C SER A 144 28.20 -0.75 -9.19
N ALA A 145 28.00 -0.01 -10.29
CA ALA A 145 27.64 -0.57 -11.59
C ALA A 145 28.17 0.36 -12.70
N PRO A 146 28.54 -0.18 -13.87
CA PRO A 146 28.89 0.63 -15.03
C PRO A 146 27.79 1.66 -15.36
N GLY A 147 28.18 2.91 -15.59
CA GLY A 147 27.26 3.96 -16.07
C GLY A 147 26.36 4.63 -15.02
N GLY A 148 26.60 4.45 -13.71
CA GLY A 148 25.87 5.20 -12.67
C GLY A 148 24.37 4.89 -12.64
N ALA A 149 24.04 3.60 -12.63
CA ALA A 149 22.76 3.10 -13.10
C ALA A 149 21.53 3.40 -12.22
N VAL A 150 20.43 3.68 -12.90
CA VAL A 150 19.06 3.68 -12.37
C VAL A 150 18.64 2.22 -12.10
N PRO A 151 17.97 1.93 -10.96
CA PRO A 151 17.40 0.62 -10.66
C PRO A 151 16.66 0.00 -11.86
N TYR A 152 16.90 -1.29 -12.13
CA TYR A 152 16.36 -1.93 -13.33
C TYR A 152 14.82 -1.83 -13.47
N PRO A 153 14.00 -1.87 -12.40
CA PRO A 153 12.55 -1.74 -12.55
C PRO A 153 12.17 -0.38 -13.13
N LEU A 154 12.82 0.69 -12.63
CA LEU A 154 12.60 2.05 -13.11
C LEU A 154 13.11 2.23 -14.54
N SER A 155 14.29 1.68 -14.85
CA SER A 155 14.85 1.72 -16.20
C SER A 155 13.99 0.96 -17.22
N ALA A 156 13.37 -0.17 -16.81
CA ALA A 156 12.46 -0.92 -17.66
C ALA A 156 11.16 -0.14 -17.94
N ALA A 157 10.55 0.44 -16.92
CA ALA A 157 9.37 1.31 -17.07
C ALA A 157 9.65 2.52 -17.97
N GLN A 158 10.80 3.17 -17.76
CA GLN A 158 11.25 4.31 -18.54
C GLN A 158 11.33 3.98 -20.04
N ARG A 159 12.01 2.88 -20.39
CA ARG A 159 12.16 2.47 -21.80
C ARG A 159 10.85 2.01 -22.43
N ALA A 160 10.06 1.20 -21.71
CA ALA A 160 8.85 0.61 -22.24
C ALA A 160 7.77 1.66 -22.55
N LEU A 161 7.71 2.74 -21.76
CA LEU A 161 6.64 3.74 -21.84
C LEU A 161 7.13 5.12 -22.30
N GLY A 162 8.41 5.25 -22.69
CA GLY A 162 8.98 6.53 -23.12
C GLY A 162 8.96 7.62 -22.04
N LEU A 163 9.07 7.23 -20.76
CA LEU A 163 9.00 8.19 -19.64
C LEU A 163 10.31 8.97 -19.49
N PRO A 164 10.29 10.13 -18.80
CA PRO A 164 11.50 10.84 -18.44
C PRO A 164 12.45 9.97 -17.60
N LEU A 165 13.75 10.07 -17.88
CA LEU A 165 14.78 9.40 -17.09
C LEU A 165 14.75 9.93 -15.64
N PRO A 166 14.62 9.07 -14.62
CA PRO A 166 14.58 9.53 -13.25
C PRO A 166 15.95 10.06 -12.81
N THR A 167 15.99 11.30 -12.37
CA THR A 167 17.17 11.90 -11.72
C THR A 167 17.21 11.60 -10.22
N GLY A 168 16.07 11.23 -9.62
CA GLY A 168 15.95 10.75 -8.24
C GLY A 168 14.89 9.66 -8.11
N TRP A 169 14.93 8.87 -7.03
CA TRP A 169 13.94 7.82 -6.80
C TRP A 169 13.88 7.32 -5.34
N VAL A 170 12.74 6.70 -5.01
CA VAL A 170 12.49 5.96 -3.77
C VAL A 170 11.85 4.62 -4.11
N LEU A 171 12.41 3.52 -3.61
CA LEU A 171 11.78 2.19 -3.61
C LEU A 171 11.24 1.90 -2.20
N GLN A 172 9.95 1.63 -2.11
CA GLN A 172 9.28 1.19 -0.89
C GLN A 172 8.97 -0.29 -1.03
N PHE A 173 9.51 -1.10 -0.12
CA PHE A 173 9.35 -2.55 -0.14
C PHE A 173 8.16 -3.02 0.73
N GLY A 174 7.30 -2.08 1.16
CA GLY A 174 6.27 -2.36 2.16
C GLY A 174 6.85 -2.74 3.53
N ARG A 175 5.99 -2.85 4.54
CA ARG A 175 6.35 -3.23 5.92
C ARG A 175 5.53 -4.40 6.47
N GLY A 176 4.51 -4.84 5.73
CA GLY A 176 3.74 -6.02 6.04
C GLY A 176 4.43 -7.27 5.50
N ASP A 177 3.67 -8.12 4.84
CA ASP A 177 4.17 -9.38 4.29
C ASP A 177 4.71 -9.29 2.86
N ASP A 178 5.11 -10.45 2.33
CA ASP A 178 5.71 -10.62 1.02
C ASP A 178 4.74 -10.33 -0.12
N LEU A 179 3.41 -10.35 0.11
CA LEU A 179 2.38 -10.06 -0.91
C LEU A 179 2.15 -8.56 -1.15
N GLN A 180 2.75 -7.67 -0.33
CA GLN A 180 2.70 -6.24 -0.61
C GLN A 180 3.51 -5.90 -1.86
N ARG A 181 3.01 -5.02 -2.74
CA ARG A 181 3.81 -4.59 -3.89
C ARG A 181 5.00 -3.74 -3.47
N VAL A 182 6.03 -3.74 -4.30
CA VAL A 182 7.08 -2.74 -4.28
C VAL A 182 6.54 -1.50 -4.99
N VAL A 183 6.69 -0.34 -4.37
CA VAL A 183 6.28 0.95 -4.93
C VAL A 183 7.52 1.79 -5.18
N ALA A 184 7.74 2.17 -6.43
CA ALA A 184 8.88 2.95 -6.87
C ALA A 184 8.41 4.35 -7.27
N LEU A 185 8.80 5.37 -6.52
CA LEU A 185 8.55 6.78 -6.82
C LEU A 185 9.72 7.32 -7.64
N ALA A 186 9.45 7.86 -8.81
CA ALA A 186 10.46 8.38 -9.73
C ALA A 186 10.39 9.90 -9.82
N PHE A 187 11.53 10.57 -9.70
CA PHE A 187 11.68 12.02 -9.77
C PHE A 187 12.38 12.37 -11.08
N ALA A 188 11.76 13.25 -11.87
CA ALA A 188 12.46 13.97 -12.95
C ALA A 188 13.10 15.25 -12.36
N ALA A 189 13.07 16.38 -13.08
CA ALA A 189 13.77 17.61 -12.70
C ALA A 189 13.28 18.32 -11.40
N GLY A 190 12.26 17.80 -10.70
CA GLY A 190 11.59 18.47 -9.59
C GLY A 190 11.75 17.81 -8.21
N PRO A 191 11.31 18.49 -7.13
CA PRO A 191 11.33 17.95 -5.77
C PRO A 191 10.21 16.95 -5.47
N ALA A 192 9.27 16.78 -6.40
CA ALA A 192 8.16 15.85 -6.30
C ALA A 192 8.34 14.70 -7.29
N PRO A 193 7.90 13.47 -6.94
CA PRO A 193 7.85 12.39 -7.91
C PRO A 193 6.88 12.75 -9.04
N THR A 194 7.18 12.28 -10.24
CA THR A 194 6.38 12.50 -11.45
C THR A 194 5.57 11.28 -11.83
N TRP A 195 6.10 10.08 -11.55
CA TRP A 195 5.43 8.82 -11.82
C TRP A 195 5.78 7.78 -10.76
N VAL A 196 4.92 6.77 -10.66
CA VAL A 196 5.00 5.66 -9.71
C VAL A 196 4.95 4.37 -10.49
N LEU A 197 5.84 3.44 -10.14
CA LEU A 197 5.82 2.07 -10.64
C LEU A 197 5.46 1.14 -9.47
N LYS A 198 4.44 0.30 -9.64
CA LYS A 198 4.03 -0.70 -8.65
C LYS A 198 4.23 -2.09 -9.24
N PHE A 199 4.86 -3.01 -8.51
CA PHE A 199 5.09 -4.37 -8.99
C PHE A 199 5.17 -5.38 -7.84
N SER A 200 4.86 -6.65 -8.08
CA SER A 200 5.00 -7.71 -7.07
C SER A 200 6.47 -8.10 -6.87
N ARG A 201 6.85 -8.50 -5.65
CA ARG A 201 8.14 -9.17 -5.40
C ARG A 201 8.06 -10.69 -5.50
N VAL A 202 6.85 -11.24 -5.53
CA VAL A 202 6.55 -12.67 -5.61
C VAL A 202 6.34 -13.03 -7.08
N PRO A 203 7.22 -13.84 -7.68
CA PRO A 203 7.05 -14.33 -9.04
C PRO A 203 5.71 -15.06 -9.20
N GLY A 204 5.00 -14.83 -10.32
CA GLY A 204 3.72 -15.47 -10.59
C GLY A 204 2.55 -14.99 -9.72
N ALA A 205 2.73 -13.90 -8.95
CA ALA A 205 1.61 -13.27 -8.26
C ALA A 205 0.51 -12.86 -9.27
N PRO A 206 -0.78 -12.91 -8.88
CA PRO A 206 -1.88 -12.57 -9.78
C PRO A 206 -1.71 -11.19 -10.43
N ALA A 207 -2.15 -11.06 -11.68
CA ALA A 207 -2.10 -9.83 -12.47
C ALA A 207 -3.06 -8.75 -11.91
N ARG A 208 -2.66 -8.11 -10.81
CA ARG A 208 -3.44 -7.03 -10.18
C ARG A 208 -3.57 -5.79 -11.06
N GLY A 209 -2.59 -5.53 -11.92
CA GLY A 209 -2.56 -4.35 -12.78
C GLY A 209 -3.57 -4.37 -13.91
N GLU A 210 -3.90 -5.54 -14.47
CA GLU A 210 -5.00 -5.65 -15.43
C GLU A 210 -6.32 -5.25 -14.79
N PHE A 211 -6.54 -5.77 -13.59
CA PHE A 211 -7.75 -5.53 -12.85
C PHE A 211 -7.88 -4.05 -12.44
N GLU A 212 -6.81 -3.45 -11.89
CA GLU A 212 -6.73 -2.02 -11.58
C GLU A 212 -7.03 -1.15 -12.81
N GLN A 213 -6.43 -1.47 -13.96
CA GLN A 213 -6.69 -0.74 -15.22
C GLN A 213 -8.15 -0.84 -15.66
N ARG A 214 -8.76 -2.03 -15.59
CA ARG A 214 -10.18 -2.22 -15.97
C ARG A 214 -11.11 -1.43 -15.06
N VAL A 215 -10.89 -1.45 -13.74
CA VAL A 215 -11.73 -0.70 -12.81
C VAL A 215 -11.62 0.80 -13.04
N LEU A 216 -10.41 1.32 -13.26
CA LEU A 216 -10.21 2.75 -13.52
C LEU A 216 -10.83 3.19 -14.84
N ALA A 217 -10.75 2.36 -15.88
CA ALA A 217 -11.43 2.62 -17.16
C ALA A 217 -12.96 2.65 -16.99
N GLU A 218 -13.51 1.71 -16.21
CA GLU A 218 -14.94 1.67 -15.90
C GLU A 218 -15.38 2.90 -15.08
N LEU A 219 -14.55 3.35 -14.14
CA LEU A 219 -14.80 4.54 -13.35
C LEU A 219 -14.86 5.79 -14.23
N GLU A 220 -13.89 5.97 -15.14
CA GLU A 220 -13.86 7.07 -16.10
C GLU A 220 -15.11 7.07 -16.99
N ALA A 221 -15.52 5.90 -17.47
CA ALA A 221 -16.68 5.76 -18.34
C ALA A 221 -18.02 6.06 -17.63
N ARG A 222 -18.18 5.63 -16.37
CA ARG A 222 -19.44 5.80 -15.61
C ARG A 222 -19.54 7.14 -14.90
N ALA A 223 -18.42 7.67 -14.41
CA ALA A 223 -18.41 8.78 -13.47
C ALA A 223 -17.16 9.67 -13.65
N PRO A 224 -17.01 10.37 -14.79
CA PRO A 224 -15.79 11.13 -15.11
C PRO A 224 -15.46 12.22 -14.07
N ALA A 225 -16.47 12.87 -13.48
CA ALA A 225 -16.28 13.85 -12.41
C ALA A 225 -15.65 13.23 -11.14
N VAL A 226 -16.02 11.99 -10.81
CA VAL A 226 -15.46 11.23 -9.69
C VAL A 226 -14.06 10.71 -10.05
N ALA A 227 -13.90 10.22 -11.28
CA ALA A 227 -12.65 9.72 -11.84
C ALA A 227 -11.53 10.77 -11.88
N ALA A 228 -11.87 12.06 -11.99
CA ALA A 228 -10.92 13.17 -11.90
C ALA A 228 -10.12 13.22 -10.57
N ARG A 229 -10.57 12.49 -9.54
CA ARG A 229 -9.85 12.33 -8.26
C ARG A 229 -9.14 10.98 -8.13
N ALA A 230 -9.25 10.08 -9.09
CA ALA A 230 -8.53 8.83 -9.12
C ALA A 230 -7.19 8.97 -9.84
N THR A 231 -6.25 8.06 -9.56
CA THR A 231 -5.09 7.85 -10.42
C THR A 231 -5.49 7.31 -11.80
N ARG A 232 -4.56 7.29 -12.75
CA ARG A 232 -4.73 6.63 -14.05
C ARG A 232 -3.52 5.77 -14.38
N VAL A 233 -3.74 4.68 -15.10
CA VAL A 233 -2.65 3.83 -15.57
C VAL A 233 -2.03 4.45 -16.82
N LEU A 234 -0.74 4.80 -16.77
CA LEU A 234 0.06 5.25 -17.92
C LEU A 234 0.46 4.06 -18.79
N GLY A 235 0.70 2.90 -18.18
CA GLY A 235 1.04 1.69 -18.90
C GLY A 235 1.30 0.52 -17.97
N ARG A 236 1.42 -0.66 -18.58
CA ARG A 236 1.72 -1.92 -17.92
C ARG A 236 2.96 -2.55 -18.53
N LEU A 237 3.70 -3.28 -17.72
CA LEU A 237 4.87 -4.03 -18.14
C LEU A 237 5.13 -5.19 -17.19
N GLU A 238 6.07 -6.05 -17.55
CA GLU A 238 6.55 -7.10 -16.67
C GLU A 238 7.91 -6.72 -16.07
N ILE A 239 8.05 -6.89 -14.75
CA ILE A 239 9.30 -6.71 -14.00
C ILE A 239 9.66 -8.03 -13.33
N GLY A 240 10.60 -8.77 -13.92
CA GLY A 240 11.09 -10.04 -13.37
C GLY A 240 9.99 -11.08 -13.17
N GLY A 241 9.17 -11.33 -14.21
CA GLY A 241 8.06 -12.29 -14.14
C GLY A 241 6.86 -11.81 -13.33
N SER A 242 6.80 -10.54 -12.96
CA SER A 242 5.70 -9.95 -12.18
C SER A 242 5.05 -8.81 -12.95
N ASP A 243 3.71 -8.80 -12.98
CA ASP A 243 2.92 -7.69 -13.52
C ASP A 243 3.23 -6.38 -12.77
N ALA A 244 3.39 -5.31 -13.55
CA ALA A 244 3.70 -3.99 -13.05
C ALA A 244 2.82 -2.93 -13.72
N THR A 245 2.40 -1.95 -12.91
CA THR A 245 1.64 -0.79 -13.37
C THR A 245 2.47 0.46 -13.18
N VAL A 246 2.35 1.39 -14.13
CA VAL A 246 2.93 2.73 -14.03
C VAL A 246 1.81 3.76 -14.04
N GLU A 247 1.89 4.71 -13.13
CA GLU A 247 0.87 5.74 -12.87
C GLU A 247 1.55 7.11 -12.71
N PRO A 248 0.84 8.23 -12.92
CA PRO A 248 1.30 9.53 -12.45
C PRO A 248 1.46 9.51 -10.93
N ALA A 249 2.44 10.22 -10.41
CA ALA A 249 2.55 10.39 -8.97
C ALA A 249 1.50 11.39 -8.48
N ALA A 250 0.65 10.94 -7.55
CA ALA A 250 -0.27 11.80 -6.84
C ALA A 250 0.49 12.80 -5.95
N ALA A 251 -0.02 14.03 -5.88
CA ALA A 251 0.64 15.11 -5.17
C ALA A 251 0.39 15.07 -3.66
N GLY A 252 1.39 15.56 -2.90
CA GLY A 252 1.24 15.84 -1.49
C GLY A 252 1.59 14.68 -0.55
N ALA A 253 1.03 14.74 0.65
CA ALA A 253 1.28 13.79 1.73
C ALA A 253 0.07 12.86 1.93
N ASN A 254 0.30 11.77 2.65
CA ASN A 254 -0.76 10.87 3.06
C ASN A 254 -1.81 11.59 3.93
N MET A 255 -3.09 11.35 3.67
CA MET A 255 -4.19 12.03 4.36
C MET A 255 -4.18 11.77 5.87
N SER A 256 -3.79 10.59 6.35
CA SER A 256 -3.67 10.33 7.80
C SER A 256 -2.68 11.32 8.46
N GLY A 257 -1.56 11.60 7.79
CA GLY A 257 -0.57 12.57 8.26
C GLY A 257 -1.11 14.00 8.24
N TYR A 258 -1.84 14.36 7.18
CA TYR A 258 -2.46 15.67 7.04
C TYR A 258 -3.53 15.92 8.12
N LEU A 259 -4.46 14.99 8.34
CA LEU A 259 -5.54 15.14 9.35
C LEU A 259 -4.98 15.33 10.76
N ARG A 260 -3.82 14.74 11.07
CA ARG A 260 -3.19 14.89 12.39
C ARG A 260 -2.47 16.21 12.60
N THR A 261 -2.00 16.85 11.53
CA THR A 261 -1.02 17.96 11.63
C THR A 261 -1.53 19.28 11.07
N ALA A 262 -2.48 19.26 10.14
CA ALA A 262 -3.04 20.46 9.53
C ALA A 262 -3.93 21.24 10.51
N PRO A 263 -4.11 22.55 10.30
CA PRO A 263 -5.03 23.36 11.09
C PRO A 263 -6.44 22.79 11.09
N ALA A 264 -7.13 22.89 12.24
CA ALA A 264 -8.41 22.24 12.48
C ALA A 264 -9.44 22.49 11.36
N ARG A 265 -9.63 23.74 10.95
CA ARG A 265 -10.57 24.09 9.88
C ARG A 265 -10.24 23.38 8.55
N GLY A 266 -8.97 23.41 8.14
CA GLY A 266 -8.54 22.81 6.87
C GLY A 266 -8.70 21.30 6.83
N ARG A 267 -8.38 20.60 7.92
CA ARG A 267 -8.55 19.14 7.99
C ARG A 267 -10.00 18.69 8.02
N HIS A 268 -10.90 19.41 8.69
CA HIS A 268 -12.32 19.06 8.71
C HIS A 268 -12.97 19.27 7.34
N VAL A 269 -12.65 20.38 6.66
CA VAL A 269 -13.15 20.63 5.30
C VAL A 269 -12.70 19.55 4.33
N LEU A 270 -11.40 19.19 4.34
CA LEU A 270 -10.90 18.14 3.46
C LEU A 270 -11.51 16.76 3.78
N ALA A 271 -11.66 16.43 5.07
CA ALA A 271 -12.33 15.22 5.51
C ALA A 271 -13.77 15.12 4.95
N ASP A 272 -14.55 16.20 5.07
CA ASP A 272 -15.90 16.26 4.52
C ASP A 272 -15.92 16.13 2.99
N GLN A 273 -14.99 16.77 2.29
CA GLN A 273 -14.89 16.68 0.82
C GLN A 273 -14.61 15.25 0.36
N VAL A 274 -13.69 14.55 1.02
CA VAL A 274 -13.31 13.18 0.69
C VAL A 274 -14.45 12.19 0.97
N ILE A 275 -15.18 12.36 2.08
CA ILE A 275 -16.38 11.53 2.35
C ILE A 275 -17.48 11.84 1.34
N CYS A 276 -17.71 13.12 0.99
CA CYS A 276 -18.68 13.47 -0.04
C CYS A 276 -18.33 12.86 -1.39
N TRP A 277 -17.04 12.83 -1.76
CA TRP A 277 -16.58 12.13 -2.97
C TRP A 277 -16.89 10.63 -2.95
N ALA A 278 -16.73 9.94 -1.81
CA ALA A 278 -17.08 8.52 -1.72
C ALA A 278 -18.61 8.28 -1.84
N ILE A 279 -19.43 9.23 -1.37
CA ILE A 279 -20.88 9.23 -1.57
C ILE A 279 -21.21 9.48 -3.05
N GLU A 280 -20.52 10.41 -3.71
CA GLU A 280 -20.67 10.69 -5.14
C GLU A 280 -20.27 9.49 -5.99
N LEU A 281 -19.18 8.79 -5.66
CA LEU A 281 -18.78 7.52 -6.28
C LEU A 281 -19.92 6.49 -6.20
N THR A 282 -20.48 6.32 -5.00
CA THR A 282 -21.63 5.43 -4.76
C THR A 282 -22.82 5.83 -5.64
N SER A 283 -23.17 7.12 -5.66
CA SER A 283 -24.32 7.65 -6.40
C SER A 283 -24.16 7.51 -7.91
N ALA A 284 -22.98 7.80 -8.44
CA ALA A 284 -22.72 7.87 -9.88
C ALA A 284 -22.54 6.48 -10.50
N THR A 285 -22.20 5.47 -9.70
CA THR A 285 -21.87 4.12 -10.20
C THR A 285 -22.89 3.05 -9.79
N VAL A 286 -23.97 3.44 -9.12
CA VAL A 286 -25.03 2.52 -8.71
C VAL A 286 -25.66 1.82 -9.92
N SER A 287 -25.73 0.50 -9.86
CA SER A 287 -26.37 -0.33 -10.88
C SER A 287 -27.21 -1.43 -10.24
N ARG A 288 -28.41 -1.62 -10.81
CA ARG A 288 -29.35 -2.69 -10.45
C ARG A 288 -29.39 -3.80 -11.51
N ALA A 289 -28.54 -3.72 -12.54
CA ALA A 289 -28.51 -4.69 -13.63
C ALA A 289 -28.18 -6.11 -13.11
N PRO A 290 -28.90 -7.16 -13.53
CA PRO A 290 -28.63 -8.53 -13.09
C PRO A 290 -27.19 -9.00 -13.36
N SER A 291 -26.60 -8.58 -14.48
CA SER A 291 -25.22 -8.91 -14.84
C SER A 291 -24.19 -8.40 -13.83
N HIS A 292 -24.40 -7.20 -13.27
CA HIS A 292 -23.50 -6.67 -12.25
C HIS A 292 -23.69 -7.40 -10.91
N ARG A 293 -24.92 -7.78 -10.56
CA ARG A 293 -25.18 -8.59 -9.35
C ARG A 293 -24.49 -9.94 -9.42
N ALA A 294 -24.52 -10.60 -10.58
CA ALA A 294 -23.79 -11.85 -10.79
C ALA A 294 -22.27 -11.68 -10.57
N GLY A 295 -21.71 -10.55 -11.01
CA GLY A 295 -20.29 -10.20 -10.80
C GLY A 295 -19.90 -10.00 -9.33
N ARG A 296 -20.86 -9.77 -8.44
CA ARG A 296 -20.62 -9.62 -6.99
C ARG A 296 -20.45 -10.96 -6.26
N ARG A 297 -20.95 -12.07 -6.81
CA ARG A 297 -20.98 -13.36 -6.10
C ARG A 297 -19.64 -13.81 -5.52
N PRO A 298 -18.49 -13.71 -6.23
CA PRO A 298 -17.18 -14.03 -5.64
C PRO A 298 -16.88 -13.23 -4.36
N LEU A 299 -17.30 -11.96 -4.29
CA LEU A 299 -17.12 -11.11 -3.11
C LEU A 299 -17.97 -11.58 -1.92
N LEU A 300 -19.18 -12.11 -2.17
CA LEU A 300 -20.06 -12.64 -1.12
C LEU A 300 -19.59 -14.01 -0.62
N GLU A 301 -19.10 -14.87 -1.52
CA GLU A 301 -18.52 -16.17 -1.19
C GLU A 301 -17.27 -16.06 -0.31
N GLU A 302 -16.59 -14.91 -0.37
CA GLU A 302 -15.46 -14.58 0.49
C GLU A 302 -15.82 -14.22 1.93
N LEU A 303 -17.09 -13.95 2.23
CA LEU A 303 -17.54 -13.60 3.57
C LEU A 303 -17.67 -14.87 4.42
N VAL A 304 -16.93 -14.91 5.54
CA VAL A 304 -16.92 -16.07 6.43
C VAL A 304 -17.80 -15.79 7.65
N GLY A 305 -18.66 -16.74 8.00
CA GLY A 305 -19.53 -16.64 9.19
C GLY A 305 -20.73 -15.72 9.01
N VAL A 306 -21.21 -15.59 7.77
CA VAL A 306 -22.44 -14.85 7.43
C VAL A 306 -23.64 -15.79 7.52
N GLU A 307 -24.69 -15.33 8.19
CA GLU A 307 -25.98 -16.06 8.23
C GLU A 307 -26.59 -16.18 6.82
N PRO A 308 -27.18 -17.32 6.42
CA PRO A 308 -27.75 -17.51 5.08
C PRO A 308 -28.77 -16.44 4.68
N GLY A 309 -29.61 -15.99 5.64
CA GLY A 309 -30.58 -14.92 5.40
C GLY A 309 -29.93 -13.56 5.10
N LEU A 310 -28.73 -13.29 5.64
CA LEU A 310 -27.97 -12.09 5.32
C LEU A 310 -27.42 -12.17 3.89
N LEU A 311 -26.84 -13.30 3.47
CA LEU A 311 -26.36 -13.49 2.10
C LEU A 311 -27.46 -13.27 1.05
N ALA A 312 -28.65 -13.83 1.24
CA ALA A 312 -29.77 -13.64 0.32
C ALA A 312 -30.18 -12.17 0.17
N ARG A 313 -30.18 -11.41 1.28
CA ARG A 313 -30.46 -9.96 1.25
C ARG A 313 -29.36 -9.18 0.54
N LEU A 314 -28.10 -9.51 0.79
CA LEU A 314 -26.95 -8.87 0.12
C LEU A 314 -26.96 -9.15 -1.39
N ASP A 315 -27.37 -10.34 -1.81
CA ASP A 315 -27.49 -10.70 -3.23
C ASP A 315 -28.55 -9.85 -3.97
N GLY A 316 -29.62 -9.47 -3.28
CA GLY A 316 -30.67 -8.59 -3.80
C GLY A 316 -30.28 -7.11 -3.92
N ALA A 317 -29.26 -6.65 -3.19
CA ALA A 317 -28.88 -5.23 -3.13
C ALA A 317 -28.35 -4.69 -4.47
N ALA A 318 -28.45 -3.38 -4.68
CA ALA A 318 -27.75 -2.73 -5.79
C ALA A 318 -26.23 -2.94 -5.70
N THR A 319 -25.53 -2.76 -6.81
CA THR A 319 -24.06 -2.80 -6.89
C THR A 319 -23.53 -1.40 -7.17
N VAL A 320 -22.29 -1.13 -6.76
CA VAL A 320 -21.58 0.12 -7.07
C VAL A 320 -20.16 -0.22 -7.51
N LEU A 321 -19.47 0.72 -8.14
CA LEU A 321 -18.01 0.63 -8.23
C LEU A 321 -17.47 0.98 -6.84
N ALA A 322 -16.74 0.05 -6.21
CA ALA A 322 -16.18 0.23 -4.88
C ALA A 322 -14.66 0.08 -4.92
N HIS A 323 -13.94 0.88 -4.14
CA HIS A 323 -12.50 0.77 -3.92
C HIS A 323 -12.15 -0.41 -3.00
N ASN A 324 -13.03 -0.77 -2.05
CA ASN A 324 -12.91 -1.85 -1.05
C ASN A 324 -11.72 -1.75 -0.07
N ASP A 325 -10.82 -0.80 -0.25
CA ASP A 325 -9.72 -0.47 0.68
C ASP A 325 -9.56 1.05 0.82
N LEU A 326 -10.67 1.77 0.90
CA LEU A 326 -10.69 3.24 0.95
C LEU A 326 -10.36 3.77 2.35
N GLY A 327 -9.11 3.63 2.77
CA GLY A 327 -8.58 4.26 3.98
C GLY A 327 -7.87 5.57 3.69
N THR A 328 -7.68 6.40 4.71
CA THR A 328 -6.88 7.64 4.62
C THR A 328 -5.45 7.40 4.15
N TRP A 329 -4.94 6.18 4.26
CA TRP A 329 -3.62 5.82 3.73
C TRP A 329 -3.57 5.73 2.19
N ASN A 330 -4.71 5.53 1.52
CA ASN A 330 -4.83 5.47 0.07
C ASN A 330 -5.26 6.81 -0.55
N ILE A 331 -5.11 7.90 0.22
CA ILE A 331 -5.48 9.25 -0.19
C ILE A 331 -4.27 10.16 -0.01
N LEU A 332 -3.81 10.76 -1.11
CA LEU A 332 -2.76 11.78 -1.07
C LEU A 332 -3.36 13.17 -1.23
N THR A 333 -2.84 14.15 -0.48
CA THR A 333 -3.33 15.53 -0.47
C THR A 333 -2.22 16.54 -0.26
N ASP A 334 -2.32 17.67 -0.96
CA ASP A 334 -1.53 18.88 -0.73
C ASP A 334 -2.23 19.90 0.19
N GLY A 335 -3.37 19.50 0.77
CA GLY A 335 -4.25 20.32 1.60
C GLY A 335 -5.28 21.16 0.83
N ARG A 336 -5.17 21.26 -0.49
CA ARG A 336 -6.13 21.94 -1.37
C ARG A 336 -6.94 20.96 -2.21
N SER A 337 -6.30 19.88 -2.63
CA SER A 337 -6.87 18.81 -3.44
C SER A 337 -6.48 17.45 -2.88
N PHE A 338 -7.07 16.39 -3.43
CA PHE A 338 -6.72 15.01 -3.10
C PHE A 338 -6.80 14.11 -4.32
N THR A 339 -6.07 12.98 -4.24
CA THR A 339 -6.10 11.90 -5.22
C THR A 339 -6.20 10.55 -4.49
N ILE A 340 -7.09 9.70 -4.98
CA ILE A 340 -7.33 8.33 -4.52
C ILE A 340 -6.46 7.38 -5.33
N VAL A 341 -5.64 6.60 -4.65
CA VAL A 341 -4.67 5.68 -5.23
C VAL A 341 -4.92 4.26 -4.73
N ASP A 342 -4.26 3.28 -5.35
CA ASP A 342 -4.27 1.87 -4.93
C ASP A 342 -5.62 1.17 -5.15
N TRP A 343 -6.07 1.17 -6.41
CA TRP A 343 -7.35 0.59 -6.82
C TRP A 343 -7.28 -0.94 -7.03
N GLU A 344 -6.23 -1.60 -6.56
CA GLU A 344 -6.01 -3.03 -6.81
C GLU A 344 -7.00 -3.95 -6.08
N SER A 345 -7.65 -3.45 -5.03
CA SER A 345 -8.70 -4.17 -4.29
C SER A 345 -10.11 -3.83 -4.76
N ALA A 346 -10.25 -2.93 -5.73
CA ALA A 346 -11.53 -2.39 -6.12
C ALA A 346 -12.47 -3.45 -6.73
N SER A 347 -13.72 -3.10 -7.01
CA SER A 347 -14.67 -3.97 -7.69
C SER A 347 -15.63 -3.13 -8.53
N ILE A 348 -15.87 -3.57 -9.77
CA ILE A 348 -16.88 -2.99 -10.65
C ILE A 348 -18.31 -3.27 -10.12
N ALA A 349 -18.45 -4.36 -9.36
CA ALA A 349 -19.69 -4.82 -8.74
C ALA A 349 -19.51 -4.94 -7.21
N GLY A 350 -19.02 -3.87 -6.61
CA GLY A 350 -18.84 -3.73 -5.17
C GLY A 350 -20.15 -3.53 -4.42
N MET A 351 -20.02 -3.56 -3.10
CA MET A 351 -21.15 -3.40 -2.19
C MET A 351 -21.40 -1.93 -1.87
N PRO A 352 -22.67 -1.49 -1.89
CA PRO A 352 -23.00 -0.15 -1.49
C PRO A 352 -22.63 0.05 -0.02
N LEU A 353 -22.26 1.29 0.32
CA LEU A 353 -21.90 1.75 1.67
C LEU A 353 -20.57 1.27 2.23
N TRP A 354 -19.92 0.25 1.67
CA TRP A 354 -18.66 -0.29 2.22
C TRP A 354 -17.57 0.77 2.29
N ASP A 355 -17.27 1.43 1.17
CA ASP A 355 -16.25 2.47 1.12
C ASP A 355 -16.57 3.63 2.08
N VAL A 356 -17.83 4.07 2.13
CA VAL A 356 -18.25 5.18 3.01
C VAL A 356 -18.15 4.78 4.49
N ALA A 357 -18.60 3.58 4.86
CA ALA A 357 -18.54 3.08 6.23
C ALA A 357 -17.09 2.95 6.71
N TYR A 358 -16.24 2.37 5.87
CA TYR A 358 -14.82 2.18 6.16
C TYR A 358 -14.08 3.52 6.27
N LEU A 359 -14.20 4.37 5.25
CA LEU A 359 -13.53 5.66 5.16
C LEU A 359 -13.99 6.63 6.26
N ALA A 360 -15.29 6.74 6.51
CA ALA A 360 -15.81 7.65 7.54
C ALA A 360 -15.36 7.21 8.94
N THR A 361 -15.31 5.90 9.21
CA THR A 361 -14.76 5.37 10.47
C THR A 361 -13.29 5.76 10.61
N ASP A 362 -12.49 5.59 9.54
CA ASP A 362 -11.07 5.93 9.55
C ASP A 362 -10.83 7.42 9.78
N ILE A 363 -11.48 8.27 8.98
CA ILE A 363 -11.37 9.73 9.05
C ILE A 363 -11.76 10.25 10.43
N LEU A 364 -12.89 9.79 10.98
CA LEU A 364 -13.34 10.24 12.31
C LEU A 364 -12.36 9.78 13.41
N CYS A 365 -11.79 8.59 13.29
CA CYS A 365 -10.75 8.11 14.19
C CYS A 365 -9.46 8.94 14.07
N GLU A 366 -9.05 9.33 12.85
CA GLU A 366 -7.88 10.19 12.63
C GLU A 366 -8.08 11.62 13.18
N LEU A 367 -9.31 12.14 13.15
CA LEU A 367 -9.65 13.48 13.64
C LEU A 367 -9.86 13.55 15.16
N HIS A 368 -10.47 12.52 15.75
CA HIS A 368 -11.01 12.57 17.11
C HIS A 368 -10.58 11.40 18.00
N GLY A 369 -10.04 10.34 17.39
CA GLY A 369 -9.67 9.12 18.07
C GLY A 369 -8.31 9.17 18.75
N PRO A 370 -8.02 8.15 19.57
CA PRO A 370 -6.72 7.97 20.18
C PRO A 370 -5.67 7.61 19.11
N THR A 371 -4.40 7.60 19.51
CA THR A 371 -3.29 7.31 18.58
C THR A 371 -2.79 5.87 18.67
N ALA A 372 -3.03 5.17 19.78
CA ALA A 372 -2.64 3.79 19.97
C ALA A 372 -3.66 2.83 19.32
N ASP A 373 -3.19 1.86 18.53
CA ASP A 373 -4.07 1.01 17.70
C ASP A 373 -5.11 0.24 18.52
N GLU A 374 -4.77 -0.28 19.70
CA GLU A 374 -5.73 -0.96 20.57
C GLU A 374 -6.83 -0.03 21.10
N GLU A 375 -6.48 1.20 21.46
CA GLU A 375 -7.43 2.22 21.88
C GLU A 375 -8.31 2.65 20.71
N ARG A 376 -7.75 2.73 19.50
CA ARG A 376 -8.51 3.05 18.27
C ARG A 376 -9.57 2.00 18.00
N VAL A 377 -9.26 0.71 18.18
CA VAL A 377 -10.25 -0.37 18.04
C VAL A 377 -11.41 -0.18 19.02
N ARG A 378 -11.13 0.10 20.29
CA ARG A 378 -12.16 0.37 21.30
C ARG A 378 -12.97 1.63 20.98
N TRP A 379 -12.30 2.67 20.53
CA TRP A 379 -12.93 3.93 20.12
C TRP A 379 -13.86 3.75 18.93
N CYS A 380 -13.45 2.98 17.91
CA CYS A 380 -14.32 2.63 16.78
C CYS A 380 -15.54 1.82 17.24
N ALA A 381 -15.38 0.89 18.19
CA ALA A 381 -16.54 0.18 18.75
C ALA A 381 -17.51 1.13 19.48
N ALA A 382 -17.01 2.10 20.24
CA ALA A 382 -17.84 3.13 20.86
C ALA A 382 -18.53 4.03 19.81
N LEU A 383 -17.82 4.39 18.72
CA LEU A 383 -18.37 5.17 17.61
C LEU A 383 -19.61 4.49 17.01
N TRP A 384 -19.51 3.19 16.73
CA TRP A 384 -20.58 2.41 16.11
C TRP A 384 -21.71 2.01 17.07
N ARG A 385 -21.46 2.04 18.38
CA ARG A 385 -22.46 1.89 19.45
C ARG A 385 -23.15 3.21 19.84
N GLU A 386 -22.88 4.29 19.11
CA GLU A 386 -23.44 5.63 19.36
C GLU A 386 -23.07 6.25 20.72
N GLU A 387 -21.99 5.79 21.32
CA GLU A 387 -21.52 6.27 22.63
C GLU A 387 -20.72 7.57 22.52
N LEU A 388 -20.42 8.03 21.30
CA LEU A 388 -19.60 9.22 21.04
C LEU A 388 -20.43 10.33 20.39
N ALA A 389 -20.16 11.58 20.77
CA ALA A 389 -20.82 12.75 20.15
C ALA A 389 -20.63 12.80 18.62
N VAL A 390 -19.52 12.27 18.11
CA VAL A 390 -19.22 12.21 16.67
C VAL A 390 -19.95 11.08 15.92
N SER A 391 -20.62 10.15 16.63
CA SER A 391 -21.40 9.07 16.01
C SER A 391 -22.54 9.61 15.15
N ALA A 392 -23.14 10.74 15.53
CA ALA A 392 -24.17 11.41 14.72
C ALA A 392 -23.66 11.81 13.33
N ARG A 393 -22.37 12.19 13.19
CA ARG A 393 -21.77 12.49 11.89
C ARG A 393 -21.64 11.24 11.02
N LEU A 394 -21.13 10.14 11.59
CA LEU A 394 -21.05 8.86 10.90
C LEU A 394 -22.43 8.41 10.38
N SER A 395 -23.44 8.45 11.26
CA SER A 395 -24.83 8.16 10.89
C SER A 395 -25.32 9.04 9.74
N GLY A 396 -25.04 10.35 9.80
CA GLY A 396 -25.38 11.30 8.75
C GLY A 396 -24.76 10.96 7.39
N TYR A 397 -23.47 10.60 7.35
CA TYR A 397 -22.81 10.19 6.10
C TYR A 397 -23.40 8.89 5.54
N LEU A 398 -23.66 7.90 6.40
CA LEU A 398 -24.22 6.61 5.97
C LEU A 398 -25.65 6.75 5.45
N ARG A 399 -26.50 7.54 6.10
CA ARG A 399 -27.85 7.84 5.60
C ARG A 399 -27.81 8.56 4.26
N ARG A 400 -26.88 9.51 4.07
CA ARG A 400 -26.67 10.17 2.77
C ARG A 400 -26.25 9.18 1.69
N ALA A 401 -25.29 8.29 1.99
CA ALA A 401 -24.84 7.25 1.07
C ALA A 401 -25.96 6.23 0.74
N ALA A 402 -26.73 5.82 1.74
CA ALA A 402 -27.86 4.91 1.57
C ALA A 402 -28.93 5.51 0.65
N ARG A 403 -29.30 6.78 0.86
CA ARG A 403 -30.21 7.49 -0.05
C ARG A 403 -29.65 7.60 -1.47
N ALA A 404 -28.37 7.92 -1.62
CA ALA A 404 -27.72 8.02 -2.92
C ALA A 404 -27.69 6.68 -3.68
N ALA A 405 -27.52 5.57 -2.97
CA ALA A 405 -27.57 4.23 -3.54
C ALA A 405 -29.02 3.71 -3.72
N GLY A 406 -30.03 4.37 -3.15
CA GLY A 406 -31.39 3.85 -3.04
C GLY A 406 -31.46 2.55 -2.24
N VAL A 407 -30.72 2.50 -1.13
CA VAL A 407 -30.77 1.42 -0.12
C VAL A 407 -31.93 1.68 0.82
N ALA A 408 -32.77 0.68 1.04
CA ALA A 408 -33.86 0.75 2.00
C ALA A 408 -33.32 0.78 3.44
N ASP A 409 -34.02 1.45 4.35
CA ASP A 409 -33.58 1.59 5.75
C ASP A 409 -33.32 0.24 6.43
N GLY A 410 -34.17 -0.76 6.14
CA GLY A 410 -34.00 -2.11 6.67
C GLY A 410 -32.72 -2.81 6.21
N ASP A 411 -32.13 -2.42 5.07
CA ASP A 411 -30.95 -3.04 4.48
C ASP A 411 -29.62 -2.36 4.89
N LEU A 412 -29.68 -1.19 5.54
CA LEU A 412 -28.50 -0.45 5.97
C LEU A 412 -27.63 -1.27 6.92
N ALA A 413 -28.24 -1.87 7.96
CA ALA A 413 -27.52 -2.66 8.95
C ALA A 413 -26.82 -3.91 8.36
N PRO A 414 -27.52 -4.76 7.58
CA PRO A 414 -26.91 -5.83 6.79
C PRO A 414 -25.69 -5.41 5.96
N LEU A 415 -25.79 -4.31 5.22
CA LEU A 415 -24.74 -3.84 4.32
C LEU A 415 -23.49 -3.41 5.10
N VAL A 416 -23.66 -2.64 6.18
CA VAL A 416 -22.55 -2.23 7.05
C VAL A 416 -21.93 -3.43 7.76
N ALA A 417 -22.74 -4.35 8.31
CA ALA A 417 -22.21 -5.54 8.98
C ALA A 417 -21.35 -6.37 8.02
N SER A 418 -21.79 -6.52 6.75
CA SER A 418 -21.02 -7.22 5.73
C SER A 418 -19.68 -6.57 5.39
N CYS A 419 -19.57 -5.23 5.48
CA CYS A 419 -18.30 -4.50 5.30
C CYS A 419 -17.27 -4.96 6.34
N TRP A 420 -17.63 -4.96 7.62
CA TRP A 420 -16.70 -5.33 8.69
C TRP A 420 -16.35 -6.83 8.68
N LEU A 421 -17.30 -7.67 8.27
CA LEU A 421 -17.05 -9.10 8.04
C LEU A 421 -16.08 -9.31 6.86
N HIS A 422 -16.21 -8.54 5.77
CA HIS A 422 -15.27 -8.59 4.65
C HIS A 422 -13.84 -8.26 5.08
N HIS A 423 -13.63 -7.16 5.80
CA HIS A 423 -12.29 -6.77 6.26
C HIS A 423 -11.69 -7.79 7.24
N ARG A 424 -12.52 -8.43 8.08
CA ARG A 424 -12.10 -9.56 8.92
C ARG A 424 -11.67 -10.76 8.06
N SER A 425 -12.48 -11.15 7.08
CA SER A 425 -12.17 -12.25 6.15
C SER A 425 -10.87 -12.01 5.38
N SER A 426 -10.63 -10.78 4.93
CA SER A 426 -9.39 -10.39 4.24
C SER A 426 -8.14 -10.70 5.08
N GLN A 427 -8.17 -10.40 6.38
CA GLN A 427 -7.07 -10.74 7.29
C GLN A 427 -6.89 -12.26 7.47
N GLN A 428 -7.97 -13.02 7.52
CA GLN A 428 -7.91 -14.48 7.62
C GLN A 428 -7.34 -15.11 6.34
N ARG A 429 -7.76 -14.64 5.16
CA ARG A 429 -7.22 -15.10 3.87
C ARG A 429 -5.73 -14.81 3.77
N ARG A 430 -5.33 -13.59 4.15
CA ARG A 430 -3.93 -13.18 4.15
C ARG A 430 -3.08 -14.05 5.07
N ARG A 431 -3.58 -14.38 6.28
CA ARG A 431 -2.92 -15.34 7.19
C ARG A 431 -2.79 -16.74 6.56
N ARG A 432 -3.85 -17.25 5.92
CA ARG A 432 -3.83 -18.56 5.24
C ARG A 432 -2.82 -18.58 4.09
N GLN A 433 -2.80 -17.56 3.25
CA GLN A 433 -1.87 -17.44 2.12
C GLN A 433 -0.40 -17.39 2.57
N LEU A 434 -0.13 -16.75 3.71
CA LEU A 434 1.24 -16.61 4.23
C LEU A 434 1.68 -17.80 5.09
N GLY A 435 0.76 -18.64 5.56
CA GLY A 435 1.05 -19.68 6.56
C GLY A 435 1.54 -19.14 7.91
N ARG A 436 1.42 -17.82 8.16
CA ARG A 436 1.87 -17.13 9.39
C ARG A 436 0.95 -15.95 9.71
N SER A 437 1.14 -15.36 10.89
CA SER A 437 0.42 -14.15 11.30
C SER A 437 0.69 -12.99 10.33
N ALA A 438 -0.38 -12.48 9.72
CA ALA A 438 -0.36 -11.23 8.95
C ALA A 438 -0.53 -10.04 9.90
N ALA A 439 0.26 -8.98 9.70
CA ALA A 439 0.06 -7.72 10.40
C ALA A 439 -1.27 -7.11 9.98
N ALA A 440 -2.17 -6.90 10.94
CA ALA A 440 -3.44 -6.22 10.71
C ALA A 440 -3.35 -4.78 11.21
N GLY A 441 -3.79 -3.83 10.40
CA GLY A 441 -4.04 -2.46 10.88
C GLY A 441 -5.24 -2.43 11.84
N TYR A 442 -5.38 -1.33 12.57
CA TYR A 442 -6.42 -1.21 13.60
C TYR A 442 -7.85 -1.44 13.05
N LEU A 443 -8.17 -1.06 11.80
CA LEU A 443 -9.48 -1.35 11.19
C LEU A 443 -9.68 -2.84 10.88
N GLY A 444 -8.62 -3.56 10.53
CA GLY A 444 -8.66 -5.03 10.42
C GLY A 444 -8.92 -5.68 11.78
N CYS A 445 -8.29 -5.17 12.85
CA CYS A 445 -8.58 -5.59 14.22
C CYS A 445 -10.00 -5.21 14.66
N PHE A 446 -10.50 -4.05 14.22
CA PHE A 446 -11.87 -3.62 14.47
C PHE A 446 -12.89 -4.55 13.81
N GLY A 447 -12.65 -5.02 12.59
CA GLY A 447 -13.51 -6.05 11.96
C GLY A 447 -13.60 -7.34 12.79
N ALA A 448 -12.52 -7.75 13.46
CA ALA A 448 -12.56 -8.88 14.40
C ALA A 448 -13.36 -8.54 15.67
N ARG A 449 -13.16 -7.36 16.25
CA ARG A 449 -13.92 -6.88 17.42
C ARG A 449 -15.41 -6.73 17.11
N TRP A 450 -15.77 -6.24 15.93
CA TRP A 450 -17.14 -6.11 15.45
C TRP A 450 -17.91 -7.42 15.54
N SER A 451 -17.30 -8.53 15.11
CA SER A 451 -17.93 -9.86 15.17
C SER A 451 -18.09 -10.42 16.60
N GLN A 452 -17.35 -9.90 17.57
CA GLN A 452 -17.32 -10.40 18.94
C GLN A 452 -18.13 -9.54 19.91
N ASP A 453 -18.52 -8.33 19.49
CA ASP A 453 -19.25 -7.40 20.33
C ASP A 453 -20.75 -7.73 20.32
N PRO A 454 -21.40 -7.90 21.48
CA PRO A 454 -22.80 -8.34 21.57
C PRO A 454 -23.80 -7.33 21.00
N THR A 455 -23.40 -6.06 20.87
CA THR A 455 -24.23 -4.98 20.34
C THR A 455 -23.90 -4.59 18.90
N LEU A 456 -22.80 -5.13 18.36
CA LEU A 456 -22.41 -4.97 16.96
C LEU A 456 -22.61 -6.30 16.21
N GLY A 457 -21.81 -6.59 15.19
CA GLY A 457 -21.87 -7.87 14.49
C GLY A 457 -23.19 -8.04 13.73
N ASN A 458 -23.76 -9.24 13.85
CA ASN A 458 -25.07 -9.58 13.29
C ASN A 458 -26.23 -9.00 14.13
N ALA A 459 -25.96 -8.56 15.36
CA ALA A 459 -26.94 -7.95 16.24
C ALA A 459 -27.12 -6.44 15.98
N TRP A 460 -26.17 -5.80 15.29
CA TRP A 460 -26.27 -4.36 14.99
C TRP A 460 -27.54 -4.05 14.20
N ARG A 461 -28.35 -3.10 14.70
CA ARG A 461 -29.66 -2.73 14.11
C ARG A 461 -29.65 -1.39 13.37
N GLY A 462 -28.50 -0.71 13.33
CA GLY A 462 -28.40 0.64 12.75
C GLY A 462 -28.50 1.73 13.81
N PHE A 463 -28.40 2.98 13.36
CA PHE A 463 -28.38 4.14 14.26
C PHE A 463 -29.78 4.51 14.75
N GLY A 464 -29.96 4.64 16.07
CA GLY A 464 -31.23 5.00 16.70
C GLY A 464 -32.30 3.92 16.63
N ALA A 465 -31.92 2.67 16.33
CA ALA A 465 -32.81 1.53 16.47
C ALA A 465 -32.90 1.14 17.96
N PRO A 466 -34.10 0.88 18.50
CA PRO A 466 -34.30 0.49 19.90
C PRO A 466 -33.68 -0.86 20.24
#